data_AF-A0A0B9H6B5-F1
#
_entry.id   AF-A0A0B9H6B5-F1
#
_cell.length_a   1.000
_cell.length_b   1.000
_cell.length_c   1.000
_cell.angle_alpha   90.00
_cell.angle_beta   90.00
_cell.angle_gamma   90.00
#
_symmetry.space_group_name_H-M   'P 1'
#
loop_
_entity.id
_entity.type
_entity.pdbx_description
1 polymer ?
#
loop_
_entity_poly.entity_id
_entity_poly.type
_entity_poly.pdbx_seq_one_letter_code
_entity_poly.pdbx_strand_id
1 'polypeptide(L)'
;MYKLGNVIQNYAWGSKTAMTALFGISNPDDQPQAELWMGAHPNGCSRIVCDGESRLLSDVIEQSPETVLGRYTCDQYGELPYLVKVLSAAKPLSIQVHPKKSAAEEGFHRENLAGIPLNAAERNYKDPNHKPEMVYALTNYKAMNGFRVINEMVELFEQANCPTLSDDVQALKANPTPIQLAAFFREVISLTGEKKQSAIAELMENIGSKGLSTDAKAIFELIAGFATEYPSDVGLFAPLMLNVIELEAGEAMYLDAETPHAYLEGTGIEVMASSDNVLRAGLTPKFMDVEELLKNTRFEPIPAQHLKLKGQVKDNKVSYNVPVDDFKVEVITLTDKPQTEFVRSAEIIMCLQGKLTLESEGQEINLIAGESAFIPYSSRQYSYKGTGKAVRTFN
;
A
#
# COMPACT_ATOMS: atom_id res chain seq x y z
N MET A 1 -19.90 8.29 -18.55
CA MET A 1 -19.16 7.27 -17.75
C MET A 1 -18.34 6.40 -18.70
N TYR A 2 -17.26 5.76 -18.24
CA TYR A 2 -16.39 4.97 -19.12
C TYR A 2 -15.92 3.68 -18.46
N LYS A 3 -16.05 2.54 -19.13
CA LYS A 3 -15.42 1.29 -18.70
C LYS A 3 -13.90 1.42 -18.88
N LEU A 4 -13.13 0.99 -17.88
CA LEU A 4 -11.67 1.09 -17.90
C LEU A 4 -11.02 -0.15 -18.52
N GLY A 5 -10.09 0.07 -19.43
CA GLY A 5 -9.07 -0.90 -19.83
C GLY A 5 -7.81 -0.69 -19.00
N ASN A 6 -7.53 -1.62 -18.09
CA ASN A 6 -6.50 -1.47 -17.06
C ASN A 6 -5.22 -2.24 -17.39
N VAL A 7 -4.09 -1.78 -16.84
CA VAL A 7 -2.77 -2.39 -17.04
C VAL A 7 -2.47 -3.33 -15.88
N ILE A 8 -1.98 -4.54 -16.19
CA ILE A 8 -1.41 -5.46 -15.20
C ILE A 8 0.10 -5.29 -15.21
N GLN A 9 0.68 -4.99 -14.04
CA GLN A 9 2.10 -5.00 -13.81
C GLN A 9 2.56 -6.42 -13.47
N ASN A 10 3.44 -7.00 -14.29
CA ASN A 10 3.92 -8.37 -14.11
C ASN A 10 5.21 -8.45 -13.27
N TYR A 11 5.22 -7.81 -12.09
CA TYR A 11 6.39 -7.87 -11.21
C TYR A 11 6.62 -9.28 -10.66
N ALA A 12 7.88 -9.69 -10.50
CA ALA A 12 8.27 -11.05 -10.13
C ALA A 12 7.71 -11.57 -8.78
N TRP A 13 7.29 -10.67 -7.90
CA TRP A 13 6.67 -11.00 -6.61
C TRP A 13 5.16 -11.29 -6.71
N GLY A 14 4.55 -11.02 -7.86
CA GLY A 14 3.11 -11.13 -8.07
C GLY A 14 2.61 -12.57 -8.08
N SER A 15 1.38 -12.78 -7.63
CA SER A 15 0.70 -14.07 -7.76
C SER A 15 0.38 -14.39 -9.21
N LYS A 16 0.56 -15.64 -9.62
CA LYS A 16 0.19 -16.12 -10.95
C LYS A 16 -1.29 -16.49 -11.08
N THR A 17 -1.98 -16.70 -9.96
CA THR A 17 -3.31 -17.31 -9.92
C THR A 17 -4.37 -16.49 -9.20
N ALA A 18 -3.99 -15.55 -8.34
CA ALA A 18 -4.94 -14.84 -7.47
C ALA A 18 -5.98 -14.03 -8.26
N MET A 19 -5.56 -13.23 -9.24
CA MET A 19 -6.47 -12.44 -10.07
C MET A 19 -7.37 -13.33 -10.94
N THR A 20 -6.85 -14.44 -11.46
CA THR A 20 -7.67 -15.45 -12.16
C THR A 20 -8.72 -16.06 -11.23
N ALA A 21 -8.34 -16.44 -10.01
CA ALA A 21 -9.25 -17.08 -9.05
C ALA A 21 -10.36 -16.12 -8.56
N LEU A 22 -10.00 -14.85 -8.31
CA LEU A 22 -10.94 -13.84 -7.81
C LEU A 22 -11.85 -13.27 -8.90
N PHE A 23 -11.31 -13.06 -10.10
CA PHE A 23 -11.95 -12.24 -11.13
C PHE A 23 -12.09 -12.92 -12.49
N GLY A 24 -11.55 -14.13 -12.66
CA GLY A 24 -11.54 -14.81 -13.96
C GLY A 24 -10.64 -14.12 -15.00
N ILE A 25 -9.71 -13.26 -14.57
CA ILE A 25 -8.73 -12.62 -15.45
C ILE A 25 -7.82 -13.71 -16.05
N SER A 26 -7.76 -13.76 -17.38
CA SER A 26 -6.95 -14.74 -18.12
C SER A 26 -5.45 -14.54 -17.87
N ASN A 27 -4.72 -15.65 -17.73
CA ASN A 27 -3.25 -15.65 -17.60
C ASN A 27 -2.64 -16.83 -18.39
N PRO A 28 -2.79 -16.87 -19.73
CA PRO A 28 -2.41 -18.04 -20.54
C PRO A 28 -0.90 -18.29 -20.54
N ASP A 29 -0.10 -17.25 -20.31
CA ASP A 29 1.36 -17.28 -20.34
C ASP A 29 1.98 -17.48 -18.94
N ASP A 30 1.14 -17.77 -17.92
CA ASP A 30 1.54 -18.02 -16.52
C ASP A 30 2.48 -16.94 -15.94
N GLN A 31 2.24 -15.67 -16.31
CA GLN A 31 3.03 -14.54 -15.83
C GLN A 31 2.64 -14.21 -14.39
N PRO A 32 3.57 -13.73 -13.55
CA PRO A 32 3.20 -13.17 -12.25
C PRO A 32 2.32 -11.94 -12.49
N GLN A 33 1.17 -11.84 -11.84
CA GLN A 33 0.25 -10.70 -11.94
C GLN A 33 0.26 -9.96 -10.59
N ALA A 34 1.09 -8.93 -10.50
CA ALA A 34 1.40 -8.28 -9.24
C ALA A 34 0.39 -7.20 -8.90
N GLU A 35 0.14 -6.29 -9.83
CA GLU A 35 -0.75 -5.16 -9.63
C GLU A 35 -1.63 -4.91 -10.84
N LEU A 36 -2.95 -4.76 -10.67
CA LEU A 36 -3.87 -4.27 -11.70
C LEU A 36 -4.15 -2.79 -11.42
N TRP A 37 -3.69 -1.89 -12.29
CA TRP A 37 -3.76 -0.45 -12.07
C TRP A 37 -4.99 0.18 -12.70
N MET A 38 -5.67 1.02 -11.91
CA MET A 38 -6.85 1.77 -12.29
C MET A 38 -6.62 3.24 -11.96
N GLY A 39 -6.41 4.06 -12.99
CA GLY A 39 -6.14 5.48 -12.83
C GLY A 39 -5.37 6.07 -14.00
N ALA A 40 -4.76 7.23 -13.77
CA ALA A 40 -4.06 8.01 -14.79
C ALA A 40 -2.53 8.01 -14.62
N HIS A 41 -1.98 7.09 -13.82
CA HIS A 41 -0.55 7.07 -13.51
C HIS A 41 0.30 6.79 -14.77
N PRO A 42 1.39 7.54 -15.04
CA PRO A 42 2.17 7.39 -16.28
C PRO A 42 2.67 5.96 -16.57
N ASN A 43 3.10 5.22 -15.54
CA ASN A 43 3.63 3.86 -15.68
C ASN A 43 2.56 2.77 -15.93
N GLY A 44 1.27 3.11 -15.92
CA GLY A 44 0.18 2.13 -16.10
C GLY A 44 -1.18 2.78 -16.27
N CYS A 45 -1.25 3.85 -17.07
CA CYS A 45 -2.46 4.63 -17.25
C CYS A 45 -3.56 3.78 -17.89
N SER A 46 -4.74 3.78 -17.27
CA SER A 46 -5.93 3.13 -17.83
C SER A 46 -6.32 3.78 -19.14
N ARG A 47 -7.00 3.00 -19.99
CA ARG A 47 -7.59 3.46 -21.25
C ARG A 47 -9.10 3.50 -21.15
N ILE A 48 -9.71 4.42 -21.87
CA ILE A 48 -11.17 4.49 -22.06
C ILE A 48 -11.49 4.51 -23.55
N VAL A 49 -12.72 4.15 -23.89
CA VAL A 49 -13.24 4.28 -25.26
C VAL A 49 -14.16 5.49 -25.32
N CYS A 50 -13.79 6.49 -26.12
CA CYS A 50 -14.60 7.68 -26.40
C CYS A 50 -14.83 7.74 -27.92
N ASP A 51 -16.09 7.83 -28.35
CA ASP A 51 -16.47 7.90 -29.77
C ASP A 51 -15.89 6.77 -30.64
N GLY A 52 -15.75 5.57 -30.04
CA GLY A 52 -15.16 4.40 -30.70
C GLY A 52 -13.63 4.35 -30.71
N GLU A 53 -12.96 5.39 -30.21
CA GLU A 53 -11.50 5.47 -30.13
C GLU A 53 -10.98 5.19 -28.73
N SER A 54 -9.92 4.39 -28.62
CA SER A 54 -9.25 4.14 -27.35
C SER A 54 -8.26 5.27 -27.02
N ARG A 55 -8.46 5.95 -25.89
CA ARG A 55 -7.63 7.05 -25.40
C ARG A 55 -7.07 6.74 -24.02
N LEU A 56 -5.91 7.32 -23.66
CA LEU A 56 -5.44 7.27 -22.28
C LEU A 56 -6.35 8.13 -21.41
N LEU A 57 -6.61 7.68 -20.18
CA LEU A 57 -7.40 8.44 -19.22
C LEU A 57 -6.73 9.78 -18.89
N SER A 58 -5.40 9.81 -18.81
CA SER A 58 -4.61 11.03 -18.61
C SER A 58 -4.90 12.09 -19.68
N ASP A 59 -4.95 11.69 -20.96
CA ASP A 59 -5.18 12.62 -22.07
C ASP A 59 -6.58 13.24 -21.99
N VAL A 60 -7.57 12.45 -21.56
CA VAL A 60 -8.95 12.92 -21.40
C VAL A 60 -9.08 13.87 -20.21
N ILE A 61 -8.35 13.60 -19.12
CA ILE A 61 -8.25 14.52 -17.97
C ILE A 61 -7.59 15.83 -18.41
N GLU A 62 -6.45 15.79 -19.09
CA GLU A 62 -5.68 16.97 -19.52
C GLU A 62 -6.49 17.87 -20.48
N GLN A 63 -7.28 17.28 -21.38
CA GLN A 63 -8.11 18.04 -22.32
C GLN A 63 -9.24 18.83 -21.66
N SER A 64 -9.74 18.39 -20.49
CA SER A 64 -10.90 19.01 -19.83
C SER A 64 -10.90 18.78 -18.31
N PRO A 65 -9.89 19.27 -17.57
CA PRO A 65 -9.64 18.86 -16.19
C PRO A 65 -10.79 19.22 -15.26
N GLU A 66 -11.33 20.44 -15.31
CA GLU A 66 -12.45 20.83 -14.45
C GLU A 66 -13.74 20.04 -14.74
N THR A 67 -13.98 19.67 -16.00
CA THR A 67 -15.14 18.87 -16.42
C THR A 67 -14.99 17.43 -15.92
N VAL A 68 -13.77 16.90 -15.92
CA VAL A 68 -13.50 15.50 -15.60
C VAL A 68 -13.29 15.29 -14.10
N LEU A 69 -12.45 16.10 -13.46
CA LEU A 69 -12.06 15.97 -12.05
C LEU A 69 -12.97 16.78 -11.11
N GLY A 70 -13.50 17.91 -11.60
CA GLY A 70 -14.17 18.91 -10.79
C GLY A 70 -13.20 19.98 -10.29
N ARG A 71 -13.73 21.20 -10.10
CA ARG A 71 -12.93 22.39 -9.77
C ARG A 71 -12.07 22.23 -8.51
N TYR A 72 -12.63 21.66 -7.44
CA TYR A 72 -11.87 21.43 -6.20
C TYR A 72 -10.62 20.59 -6.44
N THR A 73 -10.76 19.46 -7.12
CA THR A 73 -9.65 18.55 -7.41
C THR A 73 -8.61 19.22 -8.31
N CYS A 74 -9.03 19.99 -9.31
CA CYS A 74 -8.12 20.77 -10.13
C CYS A 74 -7.34 21.81 -9.32
N ASP A 75 -8.02 22.58 -8.47
CA ASP A 75 -7.41 23.64 -7.67
C ASP A 75 -6.42 23.06 -6.63
N GLN A 76 -6.68 21.87 -6.08
CA GLN A 76 -5.83 21.25 -5.04
C GLN A 76 -4.70 20.37 -5.60
N TYR A 77 -4.96 19.63 -6.68
CA TYR A 77 -4.05 18.57 -7.15
C TYR A 77 -3.62 18.74 -8.60
N GLY A 78 -4.43 19.39 -9.44
CA GLY A 78 -4.16 19.55 -10.88
C GLY A 78 -4.29 18.26 -11.72
N GLU A 79 -4.36 17.09 -11.07
CA GLU A 79 -4.46 15.78 -11.69
C GLU A 79 -5.39 14.84 -10.88
N LEU A 80 -5.54 13.58 -11.30
CA LEU A 80 -6.25 12.59 -10.50
C LEU A 80 -5.42 12.28 -9.23
N PRO A 81 -5.93 12.57 -8.02
CA PRO A 81 -5.11 12.58 -6.80
C PRO A 81 -4.79 11.19 -6.24
N TYR A 82 -5.30 10.13 -6.86
CA TYR A 82 -5.12 8.77 -6.39
C TYR A 82 -4.92 7.76 -7.51
N LEU A 83 -4.30 6.64 -7.14
CA LEU A 83 -4.20 5.42 -7.93
C LEU A 83 -4.89 4.29 -7.16
N VAL A 84 -5.78 3.56 -7.83
CA VAL A 84 -6.40 2.34 -7.29
C VAL A 84 -5.71 1.14 -7.90
N LYS A 85 -5.42 0.13 -7.07
CA LYS A 85 -4.82 -1.13 -7.52
C LYS A 85 -5.55 -2.33 -6.93
N VAL A 86 -5.59 -3.42 -7.68
CA VAL A 86 -5.57 -4.75 -7.06
C VAL A 86 -4.11 -5.11 -6.86
N LEU A 87 -3.66 -5.33 -5.63
CA LEU A 87 -2.32 -5.78 -5.31
C LEU A 87 -2.37 -7.25 -4.86
N SER A 88 -1.64 -8.13 -5.56
CA SER A 88 -1.60 -9.58 -5.32
C SER A 88 -0.19 -10.04 -4.99
N ALA A 89 0.18 -9.98 -3.71
CA ALA A 89 1.49 -10.38 -3.21
C ALA A 89 1.58 -11.90 -3.03
N ALA A 90 2.47 -12.54 -3.77
CA ALA A 90 2.87 -13.94 -3.54
C ALA A 90 4.24 -14.07 -2.86
N LYS A 91 4.98 -12.95 -2.75
CA LYS A 91 6.24 -12.83 -2.02
C LYS A 91 6.22 -11.55 -1.20
N PRO A 92 7.00 -11.48 -0.10
CA PRO A 92 7.11 -10.26 0.68
C PRO A 92 7.79 -9.14 -0.11
N LEU A 93 7.15 -7.97 -0.10
CA LEU A 93 7.64 -6.73 -0.68
C LEU A 93 8.67 -6.08 0.26
N SER A 94 9.44 -5.13 -0.29
CA SER A 94 10.38 -4.34 0.51
C SER A 94 9.66 -3.54 1.59
N ILE A 95 10.36 -3.31 2.71
CA ILE A 95 9.90 -2.42 3.77
C ILE A 95 10.07 -0.98 3.31
N GLN A 96 9.03 -0.19 3.47
CA GLN A 96 8.92 1.15 2.93
C GLN A 96 8.51 2.15 4.00
N VAL A 97 8.98 3.38 3.83
CA VAL A 97 8.51 4.57 4.53
C VAL A 97 8.21 5.62 3.47
N HIS A 98 7.05 6.26 3.59
CA HIS A 98 6.67 7.38 2.74
C HIS A 98 6.88 8.69 3.48
N PRO A 99 7.62 9.66 2.91
CA PRO A 99 7.78 10.96 3.53
C PRO A 99 6.43 11.69 3.61
N LYS A 100 6.30 12.59 4.59
CA LYS A 100 5.20 13.56 4.60
C LYS A 100 5.35 14.56 3.46
N LYS A 101 4.27 15.27 3.12
CA LYS A 101 4.21 16.16 1.95
C LYS A 101 5.32 17.22 1.94
N SER A 102 5.54 17.92 3.06
CA SER A 102 6.59 18.94 3.13
C SER A 102 8.00 18.39 2.90
N ALA A 103 8.29 17.19 3.44
CA ALA A 103 9.57 16.54 3.21
C ALA A 103 9.73 16.05 1.76
N ALA A 104 8.64 15.60 1.13
CA ALA A 104 8.61 15.26 -0.29
C ALA A 104 8.89 16.46 -1.19
N GLU A 105 8.26 17.61 -0.94
CA GLU A 105 8.50 18.87 -1.66
C GLU A 105 9.98 19.31 -1.56
N GLU A 106 10.52 19.35 -0.33
CA GLU A 106 11.91 19.71 -0.07
C GLU A 106 12.89 18.72 -0.70
N GLY A 107 12.64 17.42 -0.53
CA GLY A 107 13.45 16.34 -1.06
C GLY A 107 13.50 16.34 -2.59
N PHE A 108 12.33 16.44 -3.23
CA PHE A 108 12.21 16.50 -4.68
C PHE A 108 12.95 17.71 -5.26
N HIS A 109 12.79 18.89 -4.66
CA HIS A 109 13.50 20.09 -5.08
C HIS A 109 15.02 19.94 -4.93
N ARG A 110 15.48 19.42 -3.79
CA ARG A 110 16.91 19.19 -3.50
C ARG A 110 17.55 18.23 -4.50
N GLU A 111 16.92 17.09 -4.78
CA GLU A 111 17.45 16.10 -5.73
C GLU A 111 17.45 16.63 -7.17
N ASN A 112 16.46 17.45 -7.55
CA ASN A 112 16.42 18.12 -8.86
C ASN A 112 17.54 19.14 -9.02
N LEU A 113 17.81 19.98 -8.01
CA LEU A 113 18.92 20.92 -8.03
C LEU A 113 20.28 20.23 -8.12
N ALA A 114 20.40 19.04 -7.51
CA ALA A 114 21.58 18.19 -7.61
C ALA A 114 21.69 17.46 -8.97
N GLY A 115 20.67 17.54 -9.84
CA GLY A 115 20.67 16.91 -11.15
C GLY A 115 20.56 15.38 -11.12
N ILE A 116 20.04 14.80 -10.02
CA ILE A 116 19.91 13.34 -9.89
C ILE A 116 18.79 12.87 -10.84
N PRO A 117 19.06 11.97 -11.80
CA PRO A 117 18.03 11.45 -12.70
C PRO A 117 16.89 10.75 -11.97
N LEU A 118 15.64 10.86 -12.46
CA LEU A 118 14.47 10.24 -11.83
C LEU A 118 14.54 8.70 -11.72
N ASN A 119 15.37 8.08 -12.55
CA ASN A 119 15.59 6.63 -12.58
C ASN A 119 16.89 6.19 -11.90
N ALA A 120 17.64 7.12 -11.29
CA ALA A 120 18.87 6.79 -10.56
C ALA A 120 18.54 5.95 -9.31
N ALA A 121 19.49 5.11 -8.88
CA ALA A 121 19.27 4.21 -7.75
C ALA A 121 19.13 4.98 -6.41
N GLU A 122 19.84 6.09 -6.30
CA GLU A 122 19.86 7.03 -5.18
C GLU A 122 18.73 8.07 -5.20
N ARG A 123 17.86 8.07 -6.22
CA ARG A 123 16.72 8.98 -6.30
C ARG A 123 15.62 8.53 -5.34
N ASN A 124 15.46 9.24 -4.23
CA ASN A 124 14.43 8.93 -3.23
C ASN A 124 13.10 9.61 -3.55
N TYR A 125 13.15 10.81 -4.13
CA TYR A 125 11.99 11.67 -4.37
C TYR A 125 11.71 11.84 -5.86
N LYS A 126 10.63 11.26 -6.36
CA LYS A 126 10.23 11.30 -7.78
C LYS A 126 9.17 12.34 -8.09
N ASP A 127 8.51 12.84 -7.06
CA ASP A 127 7.46 13.86 -7.12
C ASP A 127 7.42 14.65 -5.81
N PRO A 128 6.80 15.83 -5.77
CA PRO A 128 6.69 16.64 -4.56
C PRO A 128 5.50 16.24 -3.68
N ASN A 129 4.94 15.03 -3.80
CA ASN A 129 3.74 14.64 -3.07
C ASN A 129 4.02 13.59 -1.98
N HIS A 130 3.13 13.52 -1.00
CA HIS A 130 3.13 12.40 -0.05
C HIS A 130 2.50 11.15 -0.66
N LYS A 131 2.61 10.03 0.05
CA LYS A 131 2.04 8.75 -0.36
C LYS A 131 1.29 8.06 0.78
N PRO A 132 0.17 8.63 1.28
CA PRO A 132 -0.75 7.90 2.12
C PRO A 132 -1.35 6.73 1.34
N GLU A 133 -1.52 5.59 2.01
CA GLU A 133 -2.06 4.37 1.39
C GLU A 133 -3.11 3.74 2.30
N MET A 134 -4.13 3.13 1.69
CA MET A 134 -5.11 2.30 2.35
C MET A 134 -5.19 0.96 1.63
N VAL A 135 -5.21 -0.14 2.37
CA VAL A 135 -5.50 -1.46 1.81
C VAL A 135 -6.80 -2.01 2.38
N TYR A 136 -7.65 -2.55 1.51
CA TYR A 136 -8.83 -3.32 1.85
C TYR A 136 -8.63 -4.76 1.37
N ALA A 137 -8.66 -5.71 2.29
CA ALA A 137 -8.31 -7.10 2.04
C ALA A 137 -9.42 -7.84 1.26
N LEU A 138 -9.04 -8.53 0.17
CA LEU A 138 -9.93 -9.38 -0.62
C LEU A 138 -9.77 -10.87 -0.26
N THR A 139 -8.57 -11.25 0.14
CA THR A 139 -8.25 -12.52 0.80
C THR A 139 -7.69 -12.22 2.18
N ASN A 140 -7.29 -13.24 2.94
CA ASN A 140 -6.36 -13.00 4.05
C ASN A 140 -5.14 -12.24 3.52
N TYR A 141 -4.77 -11.17 4.21
CA TYR A 141 -3.76 -10.23 3.77
C TYR A 141 -2.80 -9.92 4.92
N LYS A 142 -1.58 -10.40 4.80
CA LYS A 142 -0.54 -10.29 5.82
C LYS A 142 0.37 -9.11 5.50
N ALA A 143 0.64 -8.28 6.50
CA ALA A 143 1.47 -7.09 6.38
C ALA A 143 2.29 -6.81 7.65
N MET A 144 3.27 -5.94 7.53
CA MET A 144 3.86 -5.20 8.63
C MET A 144 3.39 -3.75 8.59
N ASN A 145 3.03 -3.16 9.72
CA ASN A 145 2.62 -1.75 9.79
C ASN A 145 2.99 -1.11 11.14
N GLY A 146 3.95 -0.18 11.11
CA GLY A 146 4.35 0.63 12.25
C GLY A 146 5.07 -0.14 13.35
N PHE A 147 5.69 0.60 14.25
CA PHE A 147 6.42 0.02 15.38
C PHE A 147 5.47 -0.62 16.39
N ARG A 148 5.88 -1.78 16.92
CA ARG A 148 5.25 -2.40 18.09
C ARG A 148 5.42 -1.53 19.32
N VAL A 149 4.66 -1.83 20.37
CA VAL A 149 4.94 -1.31 21.71
C VAL A 149 6.36 -1.74 22.11
N ILE A 150 7.16 -0.80 22.62
CA ILE A 150 8.59 -1.02 22.86
C ILE A 150 8.86 -2.26 23.74
N ASN A 151 8.04 -2.50 24.76
CA ASN A 151 8.20 -3.67 25.63
C ASN A 151 8.02 -4.98 24.86
N GLU A 152 7.08 -5.05 23.92
CA GLU A 152 6.89 -6.23 23.06
C GLU A 152 8.11 -6.44 22.15
N MET A 153 8.69 -5.34 21.63
CA MET A 153 9.93 -5.42 20.85
C MET A 153 11.07 -6.02 21.69
N VAL A 154 11.27 -5.48 22.89
CA VAL A 154 12.31 -5.96 23.82
C VAL A 154 12.12 -7.44 24.12
N GLU A 155 10.90 -7.89 24.44
CA GLU A 155 10.61 -9.30 24.70
C GLU A 155 10.91 -10.21 23.50
N LEU A 156 10.61 -9.75 22.27
CA LEU A 156 10.93 -10.49 21.05
C LEU A 156 12.43 -10.55 20.79
N PHE A 157 13.17 -9.45 21.00
CA PHE A 157 14.63 -9.44 20.85
C PHE A 157 15.35 -10.26 21.93
N GLU A 158 14.86 -10.24 23.18
CA GLU A 158 15.40 -11.09 24.26
C GLU A 158 15.18 -12.58 23.95
N GLN A 159 14.04 -12.96 23.36
CA GLN A 159 13.80 -14.32 22.89
C GLN A 159 14.63 -14.70 21.66
N ALA A 160 14.81 -13.77 20.73
CA ALA A 160 15.68 -13.95 19.57
C ALA A 160 17.15 -14.11 19.97
N ASN A 161 17.52 -13.62 21.17
CA ASN A 161 18.83 -13.81 21.79
C ASN A 161 19.97 -13.55 20.80
N CYS A 162 20.10 -12.29 20.37
CA CYS A 162 21.16 -11.82 19.48
C CYS A 162 22.22 -11.05 20.29
N PRO A 163 23.29 -11.72 20.77
CA PRO A 163 24.38 -11.08 21.51
C PRO A 163 24.94 -9.81 20.86
N THR A 164 25.04 -9.78 19.53
CA THR A 164 25.56 -8.62 18.80
C THR A 164 24.74 -7.34 19.03
N LEU A 165 23.46 -7.46 19.39
CA LEU A 165 22.54 -6.35 19.67
C LEU A 165 22.18 -6.25 21.16
N SER A 166 22.83 -7.00 22.06
CA SER A 166 22.38 -7.10 23.46
C SER A 166 22.38 -5.75 24.18
N ASP A 167 23.43 -4.96 24.00
CA ASP A 167 23.58 -3.66 24.66
C ASP A 167 22.52 -2.67 24.16
N ASP A 168 22.23 -2.69 22.86
CA ASP A 168 21.21 -1.86 22.22
C ASP A 168 19.80 -2.22 22.73
N VAL A 169 19.51 -3.52 22.89
CA VAL A 169 18.26 -4.02 23.47
C VAL A 169 18.13 -3.62 24.94
N GLN A 170 19.20 -3.75 25.74
CA GLN A 170 19.19 -3.32 27.14
C GLN A 170 19.01 -1.80 27.29
N ALA A 171 19.61 -1.01 26.40
CA ALA A 171 19.39 0.44 26.37
C ALA A 171 17.93 0.78 26.04
N LEU A 172 17.32 0.10 25.07
CA LEU A 172 15.90 0.26 24.73
C LEU A 172 14.99 -0.13 25.91
N LYS A 173 15.29 -1.23 26.59
CA LYS A 173 14.57 -1.69 27.79
C LYS A 173 14.67 -0.70 28.96
N ALA A 174 15.86 -0.15 29.18
CA ALA A 174 16.11 0.78 30.29
C ALA A 174 15.42 2.14 30.07
N ASN A 175 15.26 2.57 28.82
CA ASN A 175 14.68 3.85 28.47
C ASN A 175 13.69 3.74 27.28
N PRO A 176 12.49 3.16 27.48
CA PRO A 176 11.55 2.87 26.40
C PRO A 176 10.83 4.12 25.90
N THR A 177 11.56 4.96 25.17
CA THR A 177 11.08 6.25 24.63
C THR A 177 11.21 6.27 23.10
N PRO A 178 10.43 7.13 22.40
CA PRO A 178 10.59 7.35 20.95
C PRO A 178 12.03 7.67 20.52
N ILE A 179 12.76 8.43 21.34
CA ILE A 179 14.17 8.79 21.08
C ILE A 179 15.06 7.55 21.10
N GLN A 180 14.88 6.69 22.11
CA GLN A 180 15.66 5.46 22.22
C GLN A 180 15.27 4.43 21.16
N LEU A 181 14.00 4.37 20.77
CA LEU A 181 13.54 3.56 19.63
C LEU A 181 14.21 4.01 18.33
N ALA A 182 14.33 5.31 18.09
CA ALA A 182 15.04 5.84 16.93
C ALA A 182 16.52 5.45 16.92
N ALA A 183 17.19 5.53 18.08
CA ALA A 183 18.58 5.10 18.23
C ALA A 183 18.74 3.60 17.98
N PHE A 184 17.86 2.77 18.57
CA PHE A 184 17.86 1.32 18.37
C PHE A 184 17.62 0.93 16.90
N PHE A 185 16.62 1.53 16.25
CA PHE A 185 16.31 1.28 14.85
C PHE A 185 17.49 1.68 13.94
N ARG A 186 18.15 2.82 14.22
CA ARG A 186 19.37 3.24 13.53
C ARG A 186 20.47 2.18 13.63
N GLU A 187 20.73 1.64 14.81
CA GLU A 187 21.76 0.61 15.00
C GLU A 187 21.46 -0.64 14.17
N VAL A 188 20.22 -1.12 14.18
CA VAL A 188 19.80 -2.31 13.43
C VAL A 188 19.90 -2.07 11.92
N ILE A 189 19.36 -0.97 11.41
CA ILE A 189 19.32 -0.71 9.96
C ILE A 189 20.70 -0.37 9.38
N SER A 190 21.62 0.13 10.21
CA SER A 190 22.99 0.50 9.82
C SER A 190 23.99 -0.65 9.97
N LEU A 191 23.55 -1.84 10.37
CA LEU A 191 24.42 -3.01 10.46
C LEU A 191 25.10 -3.28 9.12
N THR A 192 26.43 -3.37 9.15
CA THR A 192 27.27 -3.68 7.99
C THR A 192 28.43 -4.62 8.37
N GLY A 193 29.11 -5.17 7.36
CA GLY A 193 30.31 -6.00 7.55
C GLY A 193 30.10 -7.21 8.46
N GLU A 194 31.10 -7.52 9.29
CA GLU A 194 31.08 -8.65 10.22
C GLU A 194 29.98 -8.52 11.28
N LYS A 195 29.72 -7.30 11.81
CA LYS A 195 28.65 -7.07 12.79
C LYS A 195 27.29 -7.51 12.24
N LYS A 196 26.99 -7.18 10.98
CA LYS A 196 25.76 -7.63 10.30
C LYS A 196 25.69 -9.15 10.17
N GLN A 197 26.79 -9.77 9.73
CA GLN A 197 26.84 -11.21 9.52
C GLN A 197 26.63 -11.97 10.84
N SER A 198 27.29 -11.55 11.92
CA SER A 198 27.11 -12.13 13.25
C SER A 198 25.68 -11.94 13.75
N ALA A 199 25.12 -10.73 13.68
CA ALA A 199 23.76 -10.48 14.14
C ALA A 199 22.73 -11.36 13.41
N ILE A 200 22.83 -11.48 12.09
CA ILE A 200 21.92 -12.32 11.29
C ILE A 200 22.14 -13.80 11.63
N ALA A 201 23.37 -14.27 11.75
CA ALA A 201 23.65 -15.66 12.11
C ALA A 201 23.07 -16.03 13.49
N GLU A 202 23.26 -15.15 14.47
CA GLU A 202 22.70 -15.30 15.83
C GLU A 202 21.18 -15.31 15.82
N LEU A 203 20.55 -14.41 15.06
CA LEU A 203 19.10 -14.41 14.86
C LEU A 203 18.64 -15.77 14.30
N MET A 204 19.26 -16.22 13.20
CA MET A 204 18.87 -17.45 12.51
C MET A 204 19.08 -18.72 13.36
N GLU A 205 20.10 -18.75 14.22
CA GLU A 205 20.35 -19.88 15.14
C GLU A 205 19.25 -20.02 16.19
N ASN A 206 18.73 -18.91 16.71
CA ASN A 206 17.80 -18.92 17.84
C ASN A 206 16.32 -18.98 17.43
N ILE A 207 15.95 -18.49 16.24
CA ILE A 207 14.56 -18.54 15.77
C ILE A 207 14.05 -19.98 15.53
N GLY A 208 14.94 -20.93 15.20
CA GLY A 208 14.58 -22.33 14.97
C GLY A 208 14.31 -23.16 16.23
N SER A 209 14.62 -22.63 17.42
CA SER A 209 14.70 -23.45 18.66
C SER A 209 13.96 -22.91 19.88
N LYS A 210 13.49 -21.64 19.90
CA LYS A 210 13.18 -20.96 21.17
C LYS A 210 11.97 -20.01 21.23
N GLY A 211 11.00 -20.06 20.31
CA GLY A 211 9.76 -19.26 20.50
C GLY A 211 9.04 -19.66 21.80
N LEU A 212 9.01 -18.78 22.81
CA LEU A 212 8.43 -19.09 24.13
C LEU A 212 6.91 -18.92 24.14
N SER A 213 6.38 -18.04 23.28
CA SER A 213 4.95 -17.84 23.04
C SER A 213 4.54 -18.24 21.62
N THR A 214 3.24 -18.44 21.39
CA THR A 214 2.70 -18.71 20.04
C THR A 214 2.98 -17.55 19.08
N ASP A 215 2.85 -16.31 19.55
CA ASP A 215 3.12 -15.12 18.75
C ASP A 215 4.60 -15.04 18.35
N ALA A 216 5.53 -15.28 19.29
CA ALA A 216 6.96 -15.29 18.99
C ALA A 216 7.32 -16.37 17.96
N LYS A 217 6.71 -17.55 18.04
CA LYS A 217 6.89 -18.62 17.04
C LYS A 217 6.45 -18.17 15.64
N ALA A 218 5.28 -17.56 15.52
CA ALA A 218 4.78 -17.07 14.23
C ALA A 218 5.71 -15.99 13.64
N ILE A 219 6.26 -15.11 14.48
CA ILE A 219 7.25 -14.10 14.06
C ILE A 219 8.55 -14.76 13.60
N PHE A 220 9.04 -15.76 14.32
CA PHE A 220 10.26 -16.48 13.97
C PHE A 220 10.13 -17.30 12.69
N GLU A 221 8.98 -17.94 12.48
CA GLU A 221 8.63 -18.60 11.22
C GLU A 221 8.60 -17.61 10.05
N LEU A 222 8.05 -16.41 10.26
CA LEU A 222 8.04 -15.35 9.26
C LEU A 222 9.46 -14.90 8.89
N ILE A 223 10.33 -14.69 9.88
CA ILE A 223 11.74 -14.34 9.66
C ILE A 223 12.46 -15.43 8.87
N ALA A 224 12.25 -16.70 9.22
CA ALA A 224 12.82 -17.84 8.49
C ALA A 224 12.34 -17.85 7.03
N GLY A 225 11.06 -17.53 6.79
CA GLY A 225 10.52 -17.34 5.45
C GLY A 225 11.22 -16.21 4.69
N PHE A 226 11.39 -15.03 5.29
CA PHE A 226 12.09 -13.90 4.67
C PHE A 226 13.54 -14.25 4.33
N ALA A 227 14.23 -15.03 5.17
CA ALA A 227 15.61 -15.43 4.94
C ALA A 227 15.79 -16.32 3.69
N THR A 228 14.72 -16.95 3.17
CA THR A 228 14.80 -17.70 1.91
C THR A 228 15.00 -16.79 0.69
N GLU A 229 14.46 -15.57 0.72
CA GLU A 229 14.56 -14.58 -0.36
C GLU A 229 15.62 -13.50 -0.04
N TYR A 230 15.82 -13.18 1.24
CA TYR A 230 16.66 -12.10 1.74
C TYR A 230 17.63 -12.58 2.84
N PRO A 231 18.49 -13.59 2.58
CA PRO A 231 19.29 -14.29 3.61
C PRO A 231 20.32 -13.43 4.35
N SER A 232 20.63 -12.24 3.84
CA SER A 232 21.63 -11.35 4.41
C SER A 232 21.10 -9.92 4.49
N ASP A 233 19.80 -9.74 4.65
CA ASP A 233 19.16 -8.43 4.73
C ASP A 233 18.89 -8.03 6.20
N VAL A 234 19.07 -6.75 6.53
CA VAL A 234 18.76 -6.23 7.88
C VAL A 234 17.25 -6.22 8.16
N GLY A 235 16.42 -6.26 7.12
CA GLY A 235 14.97 -6.41 7.20
C GLY A 235 14.51 -7.72 7.85
N LEU A 236 15.39 -8.70 8.05
CA LEU A 236 15.09 -9.90 8.83
C LEU A 236 14.76 -9.57 10.30
N PHE A 237 15.22 -8.44 10.83
CA PHE A 237 14.87 -7.98 12.18
C PHE A 237 13.52 -7.24 12.23
N ALA A 238 12.96 -6.86 11.09
CA ALA A 238 11.76 -6.01 11.04
C ALA A 238 10.53 -6.63 11.71
N PRO A 239 10.23 -7.95 11.59
CA PRO A 239 9.10 -8.56 12.31
C PRO A 239 9.17 -8.44 13.85
N LEU A 240 10.38 -8.28 14.40
CA LEU A 240 10.61 -8.04 15.83
C LEU A 240 10.32 -6.60 16.24
N MET A 241 10.47 -5.64 15.31
CA MET A 241 10.29 -4.21 15.55
C MET A 241 8.91 -3.70 15.13
N LEU A 242 8.34 -4.25 14.06
CA LEU A 242 7.11 -3.80 13.44
C LEU A 242 5.95 -4.74 13.77
N ASN A 243 4.75 -4.18 13.89
CA ASN A 243 3.55 -4.99 14.09
C ASN A 243 3.34 -5.85 12.85
N VAL A 244 3.30 -7.17 13.04
CA VAL A 244 2.81 -8.11 12.01
C VAL A 244 1.31 -8.24 12.19
N ILE A 245 0.55 -7.96 11.13
CA ILE A 245 -0.90 -7.95 11.12
C ILE A 245 -1.43 -8.81 9.98
N GLU A 246 -2.50 -9.53 10.24
CA GLU A 246 -3.30 -10.21 9.22
C GLU A 246 -4.70 -9.60 9.19
N LEU A 247 -5.08 -9.13 8.01
CA LEU A 247 -6.43 -8.67 7.70
C LEU A 247 -7.21 -9.85 7.11
N GLU A 248 -8.39 -10.11 7.65
CA GLU A 248 -9.38 -10.99 7.02
C GLU A 248 -10.00 -10.29 5.81
N ALA A 249 -10.56 -11.07 4.88
CA ALA A 249 -11.28 -10.53 3.74
C ALA A 249 -12.42 -9.61 4.20
N GLY A 250 -12.38 -8.34 3.79
CA GLY A 250 -13.33 -7.32 4.22
C GLY A 250 -12.80 -6.35 5.28
N GLU A 251 -11.65 -6.61 5.89
CA GLU A 251 -10.98 -5.66 6.77
C GLU A 251 -10.08 -4.70 5.98
N ALA A 252 -9.73 -3.56 6.61
CA ALA A 252 -8.85 -2.57 6.01
C ALA A 252 -7.85 -2.03 7.03
N MET A 253 -6.73 -1.50 6.53
CA MET A 253 -5.78 -0.72 7.30
C MET A 253 -5.32 0.50 6.50
N TYR A 254 -4.83 1.49 7.23
CA TYR A 254 -4.21 2.70 6.68
C TYR A 254 -2.72 2.71 7.00
N LEU A 255 -1.93 3.18 6.04
CA LEU A 255 -0.50 3.37 6.15
C LEU A 255 -0.23 4.87 6.23
N ASP A 256 0.07 5.32 7.44
CA ASP A 256 0.42 6.70 7.70
C ASP A 256 1.75 7.07 7.03
N ALA A 257 1.87 8.33 6.62
CA ALA A 257 3.19 8.88 6.30
C ALA A 257 4.14 8.71 7.50
N GLU A 258 5.43 8.62 7.17
CA GLU A 258 6.54 8.43 8.11
C GLU A 258 6.50 7.10 8.88
N THR A 259 5.68 6.13 8.46
CA THR A 259 5.50 4.84 9.17
C THR A 259 6.07 3.67 8.37
N PRO A 260 7.01 2.87 8.92
CA PRO A 260 7.54 1.70 8.24
C PRO A 260 6.48 0.62 8.07
N HIS A 261 6.35 0.10 6.85
CA HIS A 261 5.38 -0.95 6.53
C HIS A 261 5.88 -1.85 5.39
N ALA A 262 5.27 -3.03 5.25
CA ALA A 262 5.53 -3.94 4.13
C ALA A 262 4.32 -4.86 3.90
N TYR A 263 3.97 -5.12 2.65
CA TYR A 263 3.00 -6.16 2.32
C TYR A 263 3.72 -7.50 2.14
N LEU A 264 3.19 -8.54 2.77
CA LEU A 264 3.88 -9.82 2.87
C LEU A 264 3.25 -10.88 1.99
N GLU A 265 1.92 -10.97 2.02
CA GLU A 265 1.17 -12.04 1.36
C GLU A 265 -0.30 -11.66 1.24
N GLY A 266 -0.94 -12.03 0.13
CA GLY A 266 -2.38 -11.91 -0.05
C GLY A 266 -2.79 -10.97 -1.17
N THR A 267 -4.10 -10.83 -1.37
CA THR A 267 -4.67 -9.92 -2.37
C THR A 267 -5.61 -8.89 -1.73
N GLY A 268 -5.43 -7.63 -2.09
CA GLY A 268 -6.21 -6.50 -1.58
C GLY A 268 -6.44 -5.43 -2.63
N ILE A 269 -7.39 -4.55 -2.35
CA ILE A 269 -7.53 -3.26 -3.03
C ILE A 269 -6.63 -2.27 -2.31
N GLU A 270 -5.62 -1.76 -2.99
CA GLU A 270 -4.81 -0.64 -2.52
C GLU A 270 -5.33 0.66 -3.15
N VAL A 271 -5.47 1.69 -2.34
CA VAL A 271 -5.66 3.06 -2.79
C VAL A 271 -4.57 3.90 -2.20
N MET A 272 -3.85 4.62 -3.05
CA MET A 272 -2.74 5.48 -2.66
C MET A 272 -2.87 6.84 -3.32
N ALA A 273 -2.33 7.89 -2.68
CA ALA A 273 -2.13 9.15 -3.38
C ALA A 273 -1.17 8.95 -4.57
N SER A 274 -1.29 9.80 -5.58
CA SER A 274 -0.41 9.79 -6.76
C SER A 274 1.00 10.24 -6.37
N SER A 275 1.86 9.29 -5.98
CA SER A 275 3.27 9.50 -5.67
C SER A 275 4.08 8.19 -5.82
N ASP A 276 5.34 8.31 -6.21
CA ASP A 276 6.32 7.23 -6.30
C ASP A 276 7.46 7.37 -5.26
N ASN A 277 7.30 8.25 -4.27
CA ASN A 277 8.29 8.48 -3.20
C ASN A 277 8.38 7.28 -2.24
N VAL A 278 9.54 6.64 -2.20
CA VAL A 278 9.77 5.42 -1.40
C VAL A 278 11.16 5.42 -0.78
N LEU A 279 11.22 5.53 0.54
CA LEU A 279 12.42 5.27 1.33
C LEU A 279 12.39 3.82 1.79
N ARG A 280 13.43 3.04 1.52
CA ARG A 280 13.46 1.61 1.85
C ARG A 280 14.13 1.36 3.19
N ALA A 281 13.58 0.39 3.93
CA ALA A 281 14.03 0.02 5.28
C ALA A 281 14.35 -1.49 5.41
N GLY A 282 14.67 -2.16 4.30
CA GLY A 282 15.05 -3.58 4.26
C GLY A 282 14.14 -4.43 3.39
N LEU A 283 14.43 -5.73 3.37
CA LEU A 283 13.86 -6.72 2.43
C LEU A 283 14.02 -6.25 0.98
N THR A 284 15.23 -5.79 0.65
CA THR A 284 15.49 -5.21 -0.67
C THR A 284 16.97 -5.32 -1.06
N PRO A 285 17.27 -5.66 -2.33
CA PRO A 285 18.62 -5.53 -2.87
C PRO A 285 18.95 -4.10 -3.32
N LYS A 286 17.97 -3.19 -3.28
CA LYS A 286 18.11 -1.82 -3.79
C LYS A 286 18.83 -0.93 -2.77
N PHE A 287 19.32 0.21 -3.25
CA PHE A 287 19.90 1.24 -2.41
C PHE A 287 18.94 1.67 -1.28
N MET A 288 19.51 1.90 -0.10
CA MET A 288 18.86 2.42 1.09
C MET A 288 19.61 3.66 1.58
N ASP A 289 18.98 4.83 1.48
CA ASP A 289 19.45 6.04 2.12
C ASP A 289 19.04 6.03 3.60
N VAL A 290 19.89 5.47 4.45
CA VAL A 290 19.59 5.29 5.88
C VAL A 290 19.38 6.63 6.58
N GLU A 291 20.18 7.65 6.27
CA GLU A 291 20.05 8.96 6.91
C GLU A 291 18.75 9.66 6.50
N GLU A 292 18.37 9.56 5.24
CA GLU A 292 17.09 10.11 4.76
C GLU A 292 15.89 9.33 5.32
N LEU A 293 15.99 8.00 5.40
CA LEU A 293 14.98 7.13 6.03
C LEU A 293 14.72 7.56 7.48
N LEU A 294 15.77 7.71 8.28
CA LEU A 294 15.65 8.06 9.71
C LEU A 294 14.99 9.43 9.91
N LYS A 295 15.29 10.42 9.05
CA LYS A 295 14.67 11.75 9.10
C LYS A 295 13.17 11.72 8.79
N ASN A 296 12.74 10.77 7.98
CA ASN A 296 11.36 10.62 7.51
C ASN A 296 10.62 9.48 8.22
N THR A 297 11.12 9.01 9.36
CA THR A 297 10.46 7.96 10.15
C THR A 297 9.95 8.53 11.47
N ARG A 298 8.67 8.32 11.77
CA ARG A 298 8.06 8.64 13.05
C ARG A 298 8.24 7.45 14.00
N PHE A 299 9.08 7.63 15.01
CA PHE A 299 9.40 6.60 16.00
C PHE A 299 8.39 6.54 17.15
N GLU A 300 7.11 6.47 16.80
CA GLU A 300 6.01 6.33 17.74
C GLU A 300 5.38 4.95 17.61
N PRO A 301 5.36 4.12 18.68
CA PRO A 301 4.66 2.85 18.67
C PRO A 301 3.18 2.98 18.36
N ILE A 302 2.64 2.04 17.58
CA ILE A 302 1.22 1.92 17.30
C ILE A 302 0.71 0.65 18.02
N PRO A 303 -0.19 0.78 19.01
CA PRO A 303 -0.84 -0.37 19.62
C PRO A 303 -1.61 -1.20 18.57
N ALA A 304 -1.50 -2.53 18.62
CA ALA A 304 -2.07 -3.42 17.61
C ALA A 304 -3.56 -3.19 17.31
N GLN A 305 -4.34 -2.83 18.35
CA GLN A 305 -5.78 -2.54 18.25
C GLN A 305 -6.13 -1.29 17.40
N HIS A 306 -5.15 -0.45 17.06
CA HIS A 306 -5.32 0.76 16.23
C HIS A 306 -4.90 0.56 14.77
N LEU A 307 -4.35 -0.62 14.41
CA LEU A 307 -3.88 -0.88 13.05
C LEU A 307 -5.01 -1.13 12.04
N LYS A 308 -6.14 -1.69 12.51
CA LYS A 308 -7.31 -1.95 11.66
C LYS A 308 -8.24 -0.75 11.64
N LEU A 309 -8.65 -0.33 10.44
CA LEU A 309 -9.68 0.68 10.27
C LEU A 309 -11.04 0.12 10.64
N LYS A 310 -11.85 0.95 11.30
CA LYS A 310 -13.27 0.66 11.55
C LYS A 310 -14.11 1.37 10.49
N GLY A 311 -14.72 0.58 9.61
CA GLY A 311 -15.64 1.09 8.59
C GLY A 311 -16.90 1.70 9.21
N GLN A 312 -17.35 2.82 8.64
CA GLN A 312 -18.61 3.46 9.01
C GLN A 312 -19.72 2.98 8.09
N VAL A 313 -20.72 2.31 8.66
CA VAL A 313 -21.84 1.77 7.88
C VAL A 313 -22.91 2.83 7.71
N LYS A 314 -23.31 3.08 6.46
CA LYS A 314 -24.47 3.90 6.11
C LYS A 314 -25.18 3.27 4.92
N ASP A 315 -26.47 2.99 5.09
CA ASP A 315 -27.28 2.28 4.10
C ASP A 315 -26.62 0.96 3.68
N ASN A 316 -26.28 0.79 2.40
CA ASN A 316 -25.60 -0.40 1.87
C ASN A 316 -24.10 -0.19 1.67
N LYS A 317 -23.52 0.83 2.30
CA LYS A 317 -22.11 1.22 2.13
C LYS A 317 -21.35 1.14 3.45
N VAL A 318 -20.08 0.83 3.33
CA VAL A 318 -19.09 0.94 4.40
C VAL A 318 -18.02 1.92 3.92
N SER A 319 -17.93 3.08 4.58
CA SER A 319 -16.93 4.10 4.29
C SER A 319 -15.73 3.94 5.23
N TYR A 320 -14.52 3.96 4.68
CA TYR A 320 -13.29 3.95 5.46
C TYR A 320 -12.71 5.36 5.51
N ASN A 321 -12.70 5.95 6.71
CA ASN A 321 -12.17 7.29 6.89
C ASN A 321 -10.66 7.23 7.06
N VAL A 322 -9.95 7.85 6.13
CA VAL A 322 -8.51 8.10 6.19
C VAL A 322 -8.27 9.59 6.40
N PRO A 323 -7.20 10.00 7.11
CA PRO A 323 -6.94 11.39 7.46
C PRO A 323 -6.31 12.19 6.31
N VAL A 324 -6.79 12.00 5.08
CA VAL A 324 -6.28 12.66 3.86
C VAL A 324 -7.42 13.06 2.94
N ASP A 325 -7.21 14.14 2.20
CA ASP A 325 -8.16 14.63 1.19
C ASP A 325 -7.88 14.06 -0.20
N ASP A 326 -6.80 13.31 -0.38
CA ASP A 326 -6.38 12.74 -1.66
C ASP A 326 -7.40 11.71 -2.15
N PHE A 327 -7.98 10.91 -1.23
CA PHE A 327 -8.97 9.91 -1.57
C PHE A 327 -9.88 9.53 -0.40
N LYS A 328 -11.01 8.91 -0.74
CA LYS A 328 -11.98 8.25 0.13
C LYS A 328 -12.38 6.93 -0.51
N VAL A 329 -12.62 5.93 0.32
CA VAL A 329 -12.99 4.58 -0.14
C VAL A 329 -14.31 4.13 0.49
N GLU A 330 -15.22 3.69 -0.36
CA GLU A 330 -16.49 3.07 0.02
C GLU A 330 -16.58 1.66 -0.54
N VAL A 331 -16.96 0.70 0.30
CA VAL A 331 -17.35 -0.65 -0.14
C VAL A 331 -18.86 -0.74 -0.14
N ILE A 332 -19.44 -1.08 -1.29
CA ILE A 332 -20.88 -1.09 -1.55
C ILE A 332 -21.35 -2.54 -1.62
N THR A 333 -22.35 -2.89 -0.82
CA THR A 333 -23.11 -4.14 -0.99
C THR A 333 -24.20 -3.90 -2.02
N LEU A 334 -24.14 -4.61 -3.15
CA LEU A 334 -25.02 -4.37 -4.29
C LEU A 334 -26.39 -5.03 -4.09
N THR A 335 -27.44 -4.38 -4.60
CA THR A 335 -28.81 -4.92 -4.63
C THR A 335 -29.44 -4.69 -6.01
N ASP A 336 -30.43 -5.50 -6.36
CA ASP A 336 -31.15 -5.35 -7.64
C ASP A 336 -32.00 -4.08 -7.72
N LYS A 337 -32.22 -3.40 -6.58
CA LYS A 337 -32.92 -2.12 -6.54
C LYS A 337 -31.95 -1.00 -6.96
N PRO A 338 -32.29 -0.21 -8.00
CA PRO A 338 -31.50 0.95 -8.38
C PRO A 338 -31.35 1.93 -7.21
N GLN A 339 -30.12 2.32 -6.94
CA GLN A 339 -29.78 3.40 -6.01
C GLN A 339 -29.09 4.51 -6.80
N THR A 340 -29.23 5.76 -6.34
CA THR A 340 -28.63 6.93 -6.98
C THR A 340 -27.43 7.40 -6.18
N GLU A 341 -26.35 7.72 -6.88
CA GLU A 341 -25.16 8.34 -6.34
C GLU A 341 -24.92 9.70 -6.97
N PHE A 342 -24.56 10.70 -6.15
CA PHE A 342 -24.16 12.02 -6.62
C PHE A 342 -22.65 12.12 -6.70
N VAL A 343 -22.16 12.57 -7.86
CA VAL A 343 -20.74 12.66 -8.18
C VAL A 343 -20.20 13.99 -7.66
N ARG A 344 -19.19 13.92 -6.79
CA ARG A 344 -18.57 15.11 -6.16
C ARG A 344 -17.17 15.41 -6.71
N SER A 345 -16.50 14.40 -7.22
CA SER A 345 -15.20 14.44 -7.89
C SER A 345 -15.20 13.38 -9.00
N ALA A 346 -14.12 13.25 -9.75
CA ALA A 346 -13.89 12.00 -10.49
C ALA A 346 -13.92 10.78 -9.54
N GLU A 347 -14.39 9.64 -10.04
CA GLU A 347 -14.51 8.41 -9.26
C GLU A 347 -14.05 7.20 -10.07
N ILE A 348 -13.48 6.21 -9.38
CA ILE A 348 -13.25 4.87 -9.93
C ILE A 348 -14.11 3.90 -9.13
N ILE A 349 -14.96 3.13 -9.81
CA ILE A 349 -15.75 2.06 -9.21
C ILE A 349 -15.38 0.72 -9.84
N MET A 350 -15.07 -0.28 -9.00
CA MET A 350 -14.71 -1.63 -9.42
C MET A 350 -15.71 -2.63 -8.85
N CYS A 351 -16.18 -3.55 -9.69
CA CYS A 351 -16.97 -4.69 -9.24
C CYS A 351 -16.02 -5.71 -8.60
N LEU A 352 -16.18 -5.96 -7.30
CA LEU A 352 -15.37 -6.93 -6.55
C LEU A 352 -15.93 -8.34 -6.68
N GLN A 353 -17.26 -8.46 -6.68
CA GLN A 353 -17.98 -9.72 -6.71
C GLN A 353 -19.30 -9.54 -7.44
N GLY A 354 -19.74 -10.58 -8.16
CA GLY A 354 -21.03 -10.58 -8.84
C GLY A 354 -21.06 -9.69 -10.08
N LYS A 355 -22.07 -8.81 -10.16
CA LYS A 355 -22.34 -7.95 -11.33
C LYS A 355 -22.79 -6.58 -10.87
N LEU A 356 -22.31 -5.55 -11.56
CA LEU A 356 -22.66 -4.15 -11.32
C LEU A 356 -23.12 -3.52 -12.63
N THR A 357 -24.33 -2.95 -12.64
CA THR A 357 -24.83 -2.11 -13.73
C THR A 357 -24.83 -0.66 -13.26
N LEU A 358 -24.24 0.21 -14.08
CA LEU A 358 -24.18 1.66 -13.89
C LEU A 358 -24.97 2.33 -15.00
N GLU A 359 -25.81 3.31 -14.66
CA GLU A 359 -26.62 4.04 -15.63
C GLU A 359 -26.59 5.55 -15.38
N SER A 360 -26.31 6.35 -16.40
CA SER A 360 -26.35 7.81 -16.34
C SER A 360 -26.68 8.36 -17.72
N GLU A 361 -27.63 9.30 -17.80
CA GLU A 361 -28.05 9.98 -19.05
C GLU A 361 -28.36 9.02 -20.23
N GLY A 362 -28.94 7.85 -19.94
CA GLY A 362 -29.27 6.83 -20.95
C GLY A 362 -28.08 5.96 -21.41
N GLN A 363 -26.88 6.20 -20.90
CA GLN A 363 -25.72 5.33 -21.05
C GLN A 363 -25.73 4.25 -19.96
N GLU A 364 -25.62 2.98 -20.35
CA GLU A 364 -25.49 1.83 -19.44
C GLU A 364 -24.09 1.20 -19.55
N ILE A 365 -23.46 0.90 -18.42
CA ILE A 365 -22.22 0.12 -18.33
C ILE A 365 -22.46 -1.09 -17.42
N ASN A 366 -22.17 -2.28 -17.93
CA ASN A 366 -22.19 -3.52 -17.18
C ASN A 366 -20.76 -3.97 -16.85
N LEU A 367 -20.53 -4.25 -15.57
CA LEU A 367 -19.26 -4.71 -15.01
C LEU A 367 -19.46 -6.07 -14.35
N ILE A 368 -18.56 -6.99 -14.61
CA ILE A 368 -18.39 -8.23 -13.83
C ILE A 368 -17.22 -8.08 -12.84
N ALA A 369 -17.08 -9.03 -11.91
CA ALA A 369 -15.97 -9.05 -10.96
C ALA A 369 -14.61 -8.86 -11.67
N GLY A 370 -13.80 -7.92 -11.17
CA GLY A 370 -12.51 -7.55 -11.78
C GLY A 370 -12.56 -6.34 -12.71
N GLU A 371 -13.75 -5.96 -13.19
CA GLU A 371 -13.91 -4.83 -14.09
C GLU A 371 -14.22 -3.54 -13.34
N SER A 372 -13.78 -2.41 -13.90
CA SER A 372 -13.99 -1.09 -13.32
C SER A 372 -14.45 -0.07 -14.34
N ALA A 373 -15.00 1.02 -13.83
CA ALA A 373 -15.41 2.18 -14.61
C ALA A 373 -14.90 3.47 -13.95
N PHE A 374 -14.62 4.44 -14.79
CA PHE A 374 -14.33 5.82 -14.43
C PHE A 374 -15.58 6.68 -14.61
N ILE A 375 -15.92 7.43 -13.57
CA ILE A 375 -17.07 8.33 -13.52
C ILE A 375 -16.52 9.76 -13.46
N PRO A 376 -16.60 10.55 -14.54
CA PRO A 376 -16.16 11.93 -14.51
C PRO A 376 -17.11 12.79 -13.68
N TYR A 377 -16.60 13.88 -13.09
CA TYR A 377 -17.37 14.88 -12.38
C TYR A 377 -18.58 15.40 -13.18
N SER A 378 -18.42 15.54 -14.49
CA SER A 378 -19.48 15.94 -15.43
C SER A 378 -20.68 15.02 -15.45
N SER A 379 -20.58 13.76 -15.00
CA SER A 379 -21.73 12.86 -14.90
C SER A 379 -22.77 13.34 -13.88
N ARG A 380 -22.39 14.18 -12.90
CA ARG A 380 -23.22 14.76 -11.81
C ARG A 380 -23.90 13.75 -10.88
N GLN A 381 -24.53 12.72 -11.44
CA GLN A 381 -25.12 11.60 -10.74
C GLN A 381 -25.13 10.36 -11.66
N TYR A 382 -25.18 9.19 -11.06
CA TYR A 382 -25.44 7.93 -11.76
C TYR A 382 -26.28 7.02 -10.87
N SER A 383 -26.97 6.05 -11.48
CA SER A 383 -27.62 4.98 -10.74
C SER A 383 -26.79 3.70 -10.80
N TYR A 384 -26.87 2.89 -9.75
CA TYR A 384 -26.20 1.60 -9.67
C TYR A 384 -27.14 0.52 -9.13
N LYS A 385 -27.00 -0.69 -9.64
CA LYS A 385 -27.71 -1.90 -9.18
C LYS A 385 -26.90 -3.16 -9.50
N GLY A 386 -27.23 -4.28 -8.85
CA GLY A 386 -26.67 -5.58 -9.17
C GLY A 386 -26.54 -6.50 -7.97
N THR A 387 -25.58 -7.42 -8.02
CA THR A 387 -25.35 -8.43 -6.98
C THR A 387 -23.90 -8.50 -6.58
N GLY A 388 -23.62 -8.84 -5.31
CA GLY A 388 -22.27 -8.93 -4.78
C GLY A 388 -21.77 -7.62 -4.16
N LYS A 389 -20.53 -7.24 -4.47
CA LYS A 389 -19.85 -6.08 -3.86
C LYS A 389 -19.13 -5.25 -4.91
N ALA A 390 -19.05 -3.95 -4.67
CA ALA A 390 -18.20 -3.03 -5.41
C ALA A 390 -17.35 -2.18 -4.45
N VAL A 391 -16.21 -1.68 -4.93
CA VAL A 391 -15.43 -0.65 -4.25
C VAL A 391 -15.46 0.62 -5.08
N ARG A 392 -15.67 1.76 -4.43
CA ARG A 392 -15.70 3.08 -5.02
C ARG A 392 -14.62 3.94 -4.37
N THR A 393 -13.81 4.57 -5.19
CA THR A 393 -12.77 5.52 -4.78
C THR A 393 -13.04 6.89 -5.42
N PHE A 394 -12.97 7.95 -4.63
CA PHE A 394 -13.21 9.34 -5.03
C PHE A 394 -12.45 10.27 -4.06
N ASN A 395 -12.55 11.59 -4.17
CA ASN A 395 -11.88 12.52 -3.23
C ASN A 395 -12.85 13.54 -2.61
#